data_AF-A0A3N7GRA1-F1
#
_entry.id   AF-A0A3N7GRA1-F1
#
_cell.length_a   1.000
_cell.length_b   1.000
_cell.length_c   1.000
_cell.angle_alpha   90.00
_cell.angle_beta   90.00
_cell.angle_gamma   90.00
#
_symmetry.space_group_name_H-M   'P 1'
#
loop_
_entity.id
_entity.type
_entity.pdbx_description
1 polymer ?
#
loop_
_entity_poly.entity_id
_entity_poly.type
_entity_poly.pdbx_seq_one_letter_code
_entity_poly.pdbx_strand_id
1 'polypeptide(L)'
;MIQAHGTLLAVDADSGEIVVVSEDAADWLDLRVDEVGIPELADAARTGVPLDPIRIPWRGEPADVIVHQNGELNIVEIEPLPTGAEYARVPVVAAIQRLSNADSIEELREIVVTELRRITGFDRVMMYEFQEDEHGIVLAEDRALELESYLGLHFPASDIPAQARALYLSKLGRAITSTEAPARPLLSNRLDTATLDLSGAELRAVSPYHLQYMRNMGQASTFSLSLIEKGRLTGMITCAHGTERRIPVLLRRSLEVLAGQLAVQSAAMREIDRLRHSVEVRERRGALLAPLFASDDITAALFQGRETILDLIPADGVVARIGPSWRVAGEVPPLAPLGGIVDRLDGTPIITDSLARDRPDLAELMPGVAGLLAIPLAENEGALLFFRGEVTRNITWLGDPGSGNRPEGTSPRASFALWQQLVRERSEPWGDVAEEAVELAHDLDHALSRRAESRLAELAMRDALTGLHNRRYLVERLATRGPVGPDGKALLFVDLDDFKSVNDQHGHETGDAVILEVARRLRANSRDRDDVVRLGGDEFVVLMDGVAGTDVHAIAERLVEAVAAPIVVGTAVLQITASCGLVVAEPGTPRVGLLEAADAAMYRAKRAGRNRIAS
;
A
#
# COMPACT_ATOMS: atom_id res chain seq x y z
N MET A 1 -37.04 24.18 -16.96
CA MET A 1 -37.81 24.72 -15.81
C MET A 1 -36.85 25.12 -14.70
N ILE A 2 -37.26 26.05 -13.84
CA ILE A 2 -36.50 26.53 -12.69
C ILE A 2 -37.28 26.41 -11.38
N GLN A 3 -36.62 26.54 -10.23
CA GLN A 3 -37.26 26.68 -8.91
C GLN A 3 -37.96 28.04 -8.79
N ALA A 4 -39.04 28.10 -8.00
CA ALA A 4 -39.89 29.29 -7.92
C ALA A 4 -39.31 30.51 -7.18
N HIS A 5 -38.17 30.36 -6.50
CA HIS A 5 -37.60 31.42 -5.67
C HIS A 5 -36.75 32.44 -6.45
N GLY A 6 -36.67 32.34 -7.78
CA GLY A 6 -35.93 33.25 -8.63
C GLY A 6 -36.48 33.33 -10.05
N THR A 7 -35.81 34.11 -10.88
CA THR A 7 -36.15 34.40 -12.28
C THR A 7 -34.94 34.05 -13.14
N LEU A 8 -35.15 33.51 -14.35
CA LEU A 8 -34.07 33.17 -15.28
C LEU A 8 -34.31 33.80 -16.64
N LEU A 9 -33.27 34.37 -17.22
CA LEU A 9 -33.21 34.85 -18.60
C LEU A 9 -32.07 34.14 -19.33
N ALA A 10 -32.23 33.86 -20.61
CA ALA A 10 -31.11 33.55 -21.50
C ALA A 10 -31.00 34.67 -22.53
N VAL A 11 -29.85 35.34 -22.54
CA VAL A 11 -29.56 36.48 -23.39
C VAL A 11 -28.58 36.03 -24.46
N ASP A 12 -28.90 36.26 -25.74
CA ASP A 12 -27.98 36.04 -26.84
C ASP A 12 -26.75 36.96 -26.66
N ALA A 13 -25.56 36.38 -26.63
CA ALA A 13 -24.34 37.09 -26.22
C ALA A 13 -23.93 38.20 -27.21
N ASP A 14 -24.24 38.03 -28.49
CA ASP A 14 -23.86 38.97 -29.55
C ASP A 14 -24.88 40.10 -29.68
N SER A 15 -26.17 39.76 -29.78
CA SER A 15 -27.24 40.73 -29.99
C SER A 15 -27.67 41.40 -28.68
N GLY A 16 -27.51 40.75 -27.53
CA GLY A 16 -28.05 41.21 -26.25
C GLY A 16 -29.58 41.03 -26.12
N GLU A 17 -30.18 40.23 -27.00
CA GLU A 17 -31.61 39.95 -27.01
C GLU A 17 -31.98 38.81 -26.05
N ILE A 18 -33.08 38.95 -25.34
CA ILE A 18 -33.58 37.95 -24.41
C ILE A 18 -34.38 36.90 -25.18
N VAL A 19 -33.80 35.71 -25.33
CA VAL A 19 -34.36 34.62 -26.16
C VAL A 19 -35.08 33.55 -25.33
N VAL A 20 -34.82 33.49 -24.02
CA VAL A 20 -35.55 32.64 -23.07
C VAL A 20 -35.84 33.43 -21.81
N VAL A 21 -37.03 33.26 -21.24
CA VAL A 21 -37.40 33.80 -19.92
C VAL A 21 -38.11 32.75 -19.09
N SER A 22 -38.02 32.83 -17.78
CA SER A 22 -38.98 32.15 -16.91
C SER A 22 -40.36 32.83 -16.99
N GLU A 23 -41.40 32.08 -16.69
CA GLU A 23 -42.81 32.54 -16.79
C GLU A 23 -43.07 33.90 -16.10
N ASP A 24 -42.42 34.16 -14.97
CA ASP A 24 -42.58 35.39 -14.20
C ASP A 24 -41.90 36.62 -14.82
N ALA A 25 -41.18 36.45 -15.94
CA ALA A 25 -40.56 37.49 -16.76
C ALA A 25 -40.99 37.38 -18.23
N ALA A 26 -42.17 36.80 -18.50
CA ALA A 26 -42.71 36.63 -19.86
C ALA A 26 -42.70 37.93 -20.68
N ASP A 27 -42.97 39.06 -20.05
CA ASP A 27 -43.03 40.39 -20.68
C ASP A 27 -41.66 40.88 -21.20
N TRP A 28 -40.56 40.18 -20.89
CA TRP A 28 -39.21 40.54 -21.32
C TRP A 28 -38.70 39.72 -22.51
N LEU A 29 -39.47 38.73 -22.94
CA LEU A 29 -39.12 37.90 -24.09
C LEU A 29 -39.04 38.77 -25.37
N ASP A 30 -38.01 38.53 -26.18
CA ASP A 30 -37.70 39.27 -27.42
C ASP A 30 -37.34 40.77 -27.20
N LEU A 31 -37.20 41.23 -25.95
CA LEU A 31 -36.60 42.54 -25.66
C LEU A 31 -35.08 42.44 -25.66
N ARG A 32 -34.41 43.57 -25.94
CA ARG A 32 -32.99 43.71 -25.60
C ARG A 32 -32.85 43.86 -24.09
N VAL A 33 -31.80 43.31 -23.49
CA VAL A 33 -31.57 43.42 -22.04
C VAL A 33 -31.48 44.87 -21.54
N ASP A 34 -31.04 45.79 -22.40
CA ASP A 34 -31.02 47.24 -22.15
C ASP A 34 -32.42 47.87 -22.00
N GLU A 35 -33.43 47.30 -22.67
CA GLU A 35 -34.80 47.80 -22.69
C GLU A 35 -35.56 47.43 -21.42
N VAL A 36 -35.03 46.49 -20.62
CA VAL A 36 -35.59 46.10 -19.32
C VAL A 36 -35.51 47.24 -18.28
N GLY A 37 -34.60 48.20 -18.47
CA GLY A 37 -34.49 49.38 -17.61
C GLY A 37 -33.76 49.14 -16.29
N ILE A 38 -32.96 48.08 -16.19
CA ILE A 38 -32.07 47.79 -15.05
C ILE A 38 -30.62 47.81 -15.56
N PRO A 39 -29.91 48.96 -15.46
CA PRO A 39 -28.58 49.12 -16.07
C PRO A 39 -27.56 48.07 -15.60
N GLU A 40 -27.56 47.74 -14.31
CA GLU A 40 -26.65 46.76 -13.72
C GLU A 40 -26.91 45.34 -14.25
N LEU A 41 -28.17 45.00 -14.54
CA LEU A 41 -28.54 43.72 -15.15
C LEU A 41 -28.06 43.66 -16.59
N ALA A 42 -28.25 44.73 -17.35
CA ALA A 42 -27.81 44.81 -18.74
C ALA A 42 -26.28 44.75 -18.85
N ASP A 43 -25.57 45.41 -17.94
CA ASP A 43 -24.11 45.35 -17.85
C ASP A 43 -23.64 43.93 -17.49
N ALA A 44 -24.25 43.30 -16.48
CA ALA A 44 -23.96 41.92 -16.10
C ALA A 44 -24.16 40.93 -17.25
N ALA A 45 -25.26 41.07 -17.99
CA ALA A 45 -25.63 40.19 -19.09
C ALA A 45 -24.69 40.32 -20.30
N ARG A 46 -24.14 41.52 -20.56
CA ARG A 46 -23.19 41.75 -21.67
C ARG A 46 -21.76 41.39 -21.33
N THR A 47 -21.31 41.75 -20.14
CA THR A 47 -19.89 41.62 -19.77
C THR A 47 -19.49 40.17 -19.54
N GLY A 48 -20.44 39.32 -19.14
CA GLY A 48 -20.20 37.90 -18.93
C GLY A 48 -19.30 37.63 -17.73
N VAL A 49 -19.88 36.97 -16.72
CA VAL A 49 -19.18 36.31 -15.62
C VAL A 49 -18.45 37.23 -14.62
N PRO A 50 -19.15 38.08 -13.85
CA PRO A 50 -18.63 38.49 -12.55
C PRO A 50 -18.53 37.26 -11.62
N LEU A 51 -17.36 37.09 -10.97
CA LEU A 51 -17.10 35.98 -10.03
C LEU A 51 -18.02 36.05 -8.79
N ASP A 52 -18.50 37.25 -8.47
CA ASP A 52 -19.46 37.55 -7.41
C ASP A 52 -20.82 37.94 -8.00
N PRO A 53 -21.93 37.65 -7.31
CA PRO A 53 -23.24 38.09 -7.78
C PRO A 53 -23.35 39.62 -7.73
N ILE A 54 -24.02 40.20 -8.73
CA ILE A 54 -24.29 41.65 -8.78
C ILE A 54 -25.58 41.95 -8.01
N ARG A 55 -25.59 43.04 -7.23
CA ARG A 55 -26.78 43.48 -6.49
C ARG A 55 -27.59 44.45 -7.31
N ILE A 56 -28.87 44.12 -7.52
CA ILE A 56 -29.82 44.99 -8.20
C ILE A 56 -31.07 45.23 -7.32
N PRO A 57 -31.78 46.35 -7.51
CA PRO A 57 -33.13 46.49 -7.03
C PRO A 57 -34.07 45.59 -7.86
N TRP A 58 -34.89 44.79 -7.19
CA TRP A 58 -35.78 43.82 -7.81
C TRP A 58 -37.15 43.82 -7.13
N ARG A 59 -38.16 44.37 -7.80
CA ARG A 59 -39.57 44.43 -7.31
C ARG A 59 -39.70 45.01 -5.88
N GLY A 60 -38.85 45.96 -5.53
CA GLY A 60 -38.84 46.63 -4.22
C GLY A 60 -37.91 46.00 -3.17
N GLU A 61 -37.25 44.88 -3.49
CA GLU A 61 -36.31 44.17 -2.62
C GLU A 61 -34.93 44.00 -3.32
N PRO A 62 -33.83 43.83 -2.59
CA PRO A 62 -32.53 43.52 -3.21
C PRO A 62 -32.47 42.10 -3.77
N ALA A 63 -31.86 41.90 -4.95
CA ALA A 63 -31.64 40.58 -5.56
C ALA A 63 -30.20 40.37 -6.09
N ASP A 64 -29.74 39.13 -6.00
CA ASP A 64 -28.51 38.59 -6.61
C ASP A 64 -28.73 38.30 -8.09
N VAL A 65 -27.95 38.93 -8.96
CA VAL A 65 -27.82 38.57 -10.37
C VAL A 65 -26.59 37.69 -10.53
N ILE A 66 -26.80 36.50 -11.04
CA ILE A 66 -25.78 35.49 -11.29
C ILE A 66 -25.73 35.27 -12.79
N VAL A 67 -24.56 35.44 -13.41
CA VAL A 67 -24.39 35.28 -14.85
C VAL A 67 -23.36 34.21 -15.13
N HIS A 68 -23.70 33.27 -16.01
CA HIS A 68 -22.76 32.29 -16.55
C HIS A 68 -23.00 32.07 -18.04
N GLN A 69 -21.94 31.75 -18.76
CA GLN A 69 -22.00 31.51 -20.19
C GLN A 69 -22.42 30.07 -20.48
N ASN A 70 -23.26 29.88 -21.49
CA ASN A 70 -23.73 28.60 -22.00
C ASN A 70 -23.80 28.63 -23.53
N GLY A 71 -22.69 28.28 -24.18
CA GLY A 71 -22.53 28.43 -25.62
C GLY A 71 -22.62 29.89 -26.05
N GLU A 72 -23.55 30.18 -26.95
CA GLU A 72 -23.84 31.53 -27.48
C GLU A 72 -24.77 32.34 -26.57
N LEU A 73 -25.26 31.75 -25.47
CA LEU A 73 -26.18 32.39 -24.54
C LEU A 73 -25.48 32.73 -23.22
N ASN A 74 -25.81 33.89 -22.67
CA ASN A 74 -25.55 34.24 -21.27
C ASN A 74 -26.80 33.93 -20.46
N ILE A 75 -26.68 32.97 -19.54
CA ILE A 75 -27.73 32.63 -18.59
C ILE A 75 -27.63 33.61 -17.42
N VAL A 76 -28.72 34.33 -17.17
CA VAL A 76 -28.84 35.34 -16.14
C VAL A 76 -29.90 34.89 -15.14
N GLU A 77 -29.49 34.63 -13.90
CA GLU A 77 -30.36 34.19 -12.82
C GLU A 77 -30.51 35.32 -11.80
N ILE A 78 -31.74 35.64 -11.43
CA ILE A 78 -32.07 36.70 -10.49
C ILE A 78 -32.73 36.08 -9.26
N GLU A 79 -32.08 36.22 -8.12
CA GLU A 79 -32.50 35.63 -6.85
C GLU A 79 -32.71 36.72 -5.79
N PRO A 80 -33.96 37.00 -5.38
CA PRO A 80 -34.24 37.90 -4.26
C PRO A 80 -33.57 37.43 -2.98
N LEU A 81 -32.93 38.35 -2.26
CA LEU A 81 -32.27 38.03 -1.00
C LEU A 81 -33.26 37.44 0.02
N PRO A 82 -32.87 36.40 0.77
CA PRO A 82 -33.64 35.96 1.92
C PRO A 82 -33.75 37.08 2.96
N THR A 83 -34.91 37.21 3.60
CA THR A 83 -35.12 38.16 4.69
C THR A 83 -34.09 37.94 5.81
N GLY A 84 -33.35 38.98 6.20
CA GLY A 84 -32.32 38.91 7.25
C GLY A 84 -30.91 38.49 6.78
N ALA A 85 -30.67 38.37 5.47
CA ALA A 85 -29.40 37.91 4.91
C ALA A 85 -28.20 38.88 5.03
N GLU A 86 -28.41 40.17 5.33
CA GLU A 86 -27.35 41.20 5.31
C GLU A 86 -26.25 41.03 6.38
N TYR A 87 -26.46 40.21 7.43
CA TYR A 87 -25.58 40.13 8.60
C TYR A 87 -24.50 39.02 8.55
N ALA A 88 -24.41 38.22 7.49
CA ALA A 88 -23.65 36.96 7.49
C ALA A 88 -22.16 37.03 7.08
N ARG A 89 -21.44 38.14 7.33
CA ARG A 89 -20.00 38.24 7.03
C ARG A 89 -19.14 38.22 8.29
N VAL A 90 -18.79 37.00 8.75
CA VAL A 90 -17.56 36.59 9.49
C VAL A 90 -17.42 35.05 9.74
N PRO A 91 -18.42 34.15 9.65
CA PRO A 91 -18.21 32.80 10.22
C PRO A 91 -17.46 31.79 9.32
N VAL A 92 -17.44 31.92 7.99
CA VAL A 92 -16.79 30.93 7.10
C VAL A 92 -15.26 30.96 7.21
N VAL A 93 -14.65 32.14 7.27
CA VAL A 93 -13.18 32.27 7.41
C VAL A 93 -12.72 31.65 8.73
N ALA A 94 -13.46 31.85 9.81
CA ALA A 94 -13.19 31.22 11.10
C ALA A 94 -13.33 29.69 11.05
N ALA A 95 -14.30 29.16 10.28
CA ALA A 95 -14.45 27.73 10.06
C ALA A 95 -13.25 27.15 9.28
N ILE A 96 -12.78 27.82 8.22
CA ILE A 96 -11.58 27.43 7.46
C ILE A 96 -10.35 27.38 8.38
N GLN A 97 -10.18 28.38 9.24
CA GLN A 97 -9.07 28.43 10.20
C GLN A 97 -9.16 27.29 11.22
N ARG A 98 -10.35 26.96 11.71
CA ARG A 98 -10.54 25.81 12.62
C ARG A 98 -10.22 24.49 11.95
N LEU A 99 -10.73 24.25 10.74
CA LEU A 99 -10.40 23.04 9.98
C LEU A 99 -8.89 22.90 9.73
N SER A 100 -8.19 24.01 9.47
CA SER A 100 -6.75 23.97 9.19
C SER A 100 -5.89 23.62 10.42
N ASN A 101 -6.46 23.63 11.62
CA ASN A 101 -5.77 23.31 12.87
C ASN A 101 -6.23 21.96 13.46
N ALA A 102 -7.03 21.18 12.75
CA ALA A 102 -7.45 19.86 13.20
C ALA A 102 -6.27 18.89 13.20
N ASP A 103 -6.22 17.99 14.18
CA ASP A 103 -5.15 17.00 14.36
C ASP A 103 -5.49 15.63 13.75
N SER A 104 -6.77 15.39 13.43
CA SER A 104 -7.22 14.14 12.79
C SER A 104 -8.35 14.34 11.78
N ILE A 105 -8.59 13.32 10.97
CA ILE A 105 -9.69 13.29 9.99
C ILE A 105 -11.04 13.28 10.70
N GLU A 106 -11.15 12.59 11.85
CA GLU A 106 -12.36 12.56 12.68
C GLU A 106 -12.69 13.96 13.18
N GLU A 107 -11.70 14.70 13.68
CA GLU A 107 -11.87 16.07 14.12
C GLU A 107 -12.26 17.00 12.96
N LEU A 108 -11.63 16.86 11.78
CA LEU A 108 -12.03 17.59 10.56
C LEU A 108 -13.51 17.39 10.23
N ARG A 109 -13.97 16.13 10.26
CA ARG A 109 -15.36 15.75 9.96
C ARG A 109 -16.33 16.33 10.99
N GLU A 110 -15.99 16.33 12.27
CA GLU A 110 -16.83 16.94 13.33
C GLU A 110 -16.90 18.46 13.23
N ILE A 111 -15.76 19.13 13.00
CA ILE A 111 -15.69 20.58 12.84
C ILE A 111 -16.56 21.01 11.67
N VAL A 112 -16.47 20.36 10.50
CA VAL A 112 -17.18 20.82 9.31
C VAL A 112 -18.70 20.71 9.46
N VAL A 113 -19.24 19.63 10.01
CA VAL A 113 -20.70 19.47 10.17
C VAL A 113 -21.25 20.47 11.19
N THR A 114 -20.52 20.69 12.28
CA THR A 114 -20.87 21.67 13.32
C THR A 114 -20.85 23.09 12.78
N GLU A 115 -19.79 23.47 12.06
CA GLU A 115 -19.67 24.80 11.46
C GLU A 115 -20.72 25.04 10.40
N LEU A 116 -20.96 24.08 9.51
CA LEU A 116 -21.99 24.21 8.49
C LEU A 116 -23.38 24.35 9.11
N ARG A 117 -23.71 23.57 10.14
CA ARG A 117 -25.00 23.72 10.84
C ARG A 117 -25.11 25.09 11.50
N ARG A 118 -24.06 25.56 12.18
CA ARG A 118 -24.01 26.89 12.80
C ARG A 118 -24.16 28.03 11.79
N ILE A 119 -23.50 27.92 10.63
CA ILE A 119 -23.47 28.95 9.59
C ILE A 119 -24.79 28.99 8.82
N THR A 120 -25.31 27.81 8.46
CA THR A 120 -26.48 27.71 7.57
C THR A 120 -27.79 27.70 8.35
N GLY A 121 -27.77 27.22 9.61
CA GLY A 121 -28.93 27.03 10.48
C GLY A 121 -29.89 25.95 10.02
N PHE A 122 -29.44 25.00 9.19
CA PHE A 122 -30.22 23.79 8.88
C PHE A 122 -30.36 22.91 10.13
N ASP A 123 -31.39 22.06 10.18
CA ASP A 123 -31.64 21.25 11.37
C ASP A 123 -30.65 20.11 11.49
N ARG A 124 -30.18 19.58 10.35
CA ARG A 124 -29.20 18.50 10.23
C ARG A 124 -28.15 18.86 9.19
N VAL A 125 -26.90 18.58 9.49
CA VAL A 125 -25.80 18.51 8.53
C VAL A 125 -25.12 17.17 8.69
N MET A 126 -25.00 16.43 7.60
CA MET A 126 -24.36 15.12 7.58
C MET A 126 -23.31 15.06 6.48
N MET A 127 -22.19 14.43 6.77
CA MET A 127 -21.14 14.13 5.81
C MET A 127 -21.15 12.64 5.54
N TYR A 128 -21.24 12.26 4.26
CA TYR A 128 -21.17 10.86 3.84
C TYR A 128 -20.07 10.61 2.83
N GLU A 129 -19.51 9.40 2.89
CA GLU A 129 -18.45 8.91 2.01
C GLU A 129 -18.96 7.76 1.14
N PHE A 130 -18.69 7.83 -0.16
CA PHE A 130 -19.05 6.80 -1.11
C PHE A 130 -18.04 5.64 -1.08
N GLN A 131 -18.56 4.43 -0.92
CA GLN A 131 -17.83 3.18 -0.99
C GLN A 131 -17.65 2.73 -2.45
N GLU A 132 -16.94 1.61 -2.66
CA GLU A 132 -16.58 1.12 -3.99
C GLU A 132 -17.80 0.69 -4.84
N ASP A 133 -18.82 0.10 -4.21
CA ASP A 133 -20.12 -0.22 -4.80
C ASP A 133 -21.11 0.98 -4.77
N GLU A 134 -20.57 2.18 -4.56
CA GLU A 134 -21.27 3.47 -4.63
C GLU A 134 -22.32 3.73 -3.56
N HIS A 135 -22.49 2.84 -2.57
CA HIS A 135 -23.30 3.14 -1.40
C HIS A 135 -22.58 4.17 -0.51
N GLY A 136 -23.33 4.96 0.25
CA GLY A 136 -22.79 5.99 1.14
C GLY A 136 -22.79 5.54 2.60
N ILE A 137 -21.82 5.99 3.39
CA ILE A 137 -21.80 5.85 4.86
C ILE A 137 -21.73 7.24 5.47
N VAL A 138 -22.58 7.55 6.45
CA VAL A 138 -22.51 8.81 7.20
C VAL A 138 -21.39 8.75 8.22
N LEU A 139 -20.33 9.52 8.00
CA LEU A 139 -19.12 9.54 8.83
C LEU A 139 -19.12 10.65 9.88
N ALA A 140 -19.92 11.69 9.69
CA ALA A 140 -20.14 12.73 10.70
C ALA A 140 -21.50 13.37 10.55
N GLU A 141 -22.02 13.87 11.66
CA GLU A 141 -23.34 14.50 11.73
C GLU A 141 -23.39 15.53 12.87
N ASP A 142 -23.98 16.70 12.58
CA ASP A 142 -24.52 17.60 13.61
C ASP A 142 -26.01 17.82 13.33
N ARG A 143 -26.84 17.78 14.38
CA ARG A 143 -28.29 17.83 14.22
C ARG A 143 -29.00 18.47 15.41
N ALA A 144 -30.24 18.88 15.18
CA ALA A 144 -31.17 19.23 16.24
C ALA A 144 -31.42 18.02 17.15
N LEU A 145 -31.65 18.29 18.44
CA LEU A 145 -31.66 17.26 19.49
C LEU A 145 -32.81 16.25 19.30
N GLU A 146 -33.95 16.75 18.81
CA GLU A 146 -35.18 16.02 18.57
C GLU A 146 -35.15 15.07 17.36
N LEU A 147 -34.15 15.20 16.49
CA LEU A 147 -34.03 14.37 15.29
C LEU A 147 -33.32 13.04 15.61
N GLU A 148 -33.66 11.94 14.93
CA GLU A 148 -32.90 10.69 15.07
C GLU A 148 -31.50 10.83 14.44
N SER A 149 -30.50 10.12 14.96
CA SER A 149 -29.14 10.19 14.40
C SER A 149 -28.99 9.27 13.19
N TYR A 150 -28.28 9.73 12.16
CA TYR A 150 -27.90 8.92 11.01
C TYR A 150 -26.41 8.55 10.99
N LEU A 151 -25.65 8.90 12.04
CA LEU A 151 -24.23 8.59 12.13
C LEU A 151 -23.99 7.07 12.04
N GLY A 152 -23.07 6.66 11.16
CA GLY A 152 -22.73 5.26 10.91
C GLY A 152 -23.72 4.48 10.06
N LEU A 153 -24.81 5.10 9.59
CA LEU A 153 -25.80 4.43 8.75
C LEU A 153 -25.39 4.41 7.28
N HIS A 154 -25.78 3.34 6.59
CA HIS A 154 -25.55 3.14 5.17
C HIS A 154 -26.73 3.63 4.31
N PHE A 155 -26.40 4.25 3.18
CA PHE A 155 -27.31 4.74 2.15
C PHE A 155 -27.09 3.99 0.85
N PRO A 156 -28.12 3.35 0.26
CA PRO A 156 -28.02 2.68 -1.03
C PRO A 156 -27.51 3.59 -2.16
N ALA A 157 -26.70 3.05 -3.07
CA ALA A 157 -26.22 3.73 -4.27
C ALA A 157 -27.34 4.32 -5.14
N SER A 158 -28.54 3.74 -5.03
CA SER A 158 -29.72 4.10 -5.80
C SER A 158 -30.43 5.36 -5.29
N ASP A 159 -30.08 5.88 -4.10
CA ASP A 159 -30.59 7.16 -3.58
C ASP A 159 -30.01 8.36 -4.35
N ILE A 160 -28.79 8.23 -4.85
CA ILE A 160 -28.10 9.23 -5.67
C ILE A 160 -27.66 8.56 -6.96
N PRO A 161 -28.52 8.50 -7.99
CA PRO A 161 -28.21 7.82 -9.25
C PRO A 161 -26.94 8.33 -9.95
N ALA A 162 -26.35 7.50 -10.81
CA ALA A 162 -25.10 7.82 -11.53
C ALA A 162 -25.14 9.16 -12.27
N GLN A 163 -26.26 9.49 -12.92
CA GLN A 163 -26.44 10.77 -13.60
C GLN A 163 -26.44 11.97 -12.65
N ALA A 164 -26.95 11.81 -11.43
CA ALA A 164 -26.92 12.86 -10.41
C ALA A 164 -25.50 13.04 -9.86
N ARG A 165 -24.77 11.94 -9.62
CA ARG A 165 -23.36 11.98 -9.21
C ARG A 165 -22.48 12.65 -10.26
N ALA A 166 -22.71 12.40 -11.55
CA ALA A 166 -21.99 13.08 -12.62
C ALA A 166 -22.21 14.61 -12.62
N LEU A 167 -23.43 15.08 -12.35
CA LEU A 167 -23.71 16.52 -12.19
C LEU A 167 -23.00 17.12 -10.98
N TYR A 168 -22.81 16.36 -9.91
CA TYR A 168 -22.09 16.83 -8.71
C TYR A 168 -20.58 16.99 -8.93
N LEU A 169 -20.03 16.48 -10.03
CA LEU A 169 -18.64 16.76 -10.44
C LEU A 169 -18.48 18.13 -11.10
N SER A 170 -19.50 18.60 -11.84
CA SER A 170 -19.47 19.90 -12.52
C SER A 170 -20.09 21.02 -11.69
N LYS A 171 -21.11 20.72 -10.88
CA LYS A 171 -21.78 21.66 -9.98
C LYS A 171 -21.60 21.23 -8.52
N LEU A 172 -20.67 21.90 -7.84
CA LEU A 172 -20.21 21.51 -6.50
C LEU A 172 -21.23 21.76 -5.38
N GLY A 173 -22.08 22.77 -5.51
CA GLY A 173 -23.16 23.06 -4.58
C GLY A 173 -24.54 22.92 -5.21
N ARG A 174 -25.49 22.36 -4.46
CA ARG A 174 -26.88 22.23 -4.91
C ARG A 174 -27.87 22.59 -3.82
N ALA A 175 -28.63 23.66 -4.03
CA ALA A 175 -29.72 24.07 -3.15
C ALA A 175 -31.10 23.66 -3.69
N ILE A 176 -31.92 23.11 -2.81
CA ILE A 176 -33.34 22.82 -3.02
C ILE A 176 -34.10 23.55 -1.93
N THR A 177 -34.80 24.61 -2.32
CA THR A 177 -35.37 25.56 -1.36
C THR A 177 -36.74 25.16 -0.82
N SER A 178 -37.47 24.32 -1.58
CA SER A 178 -38.81 23.86 -1.24
C SER A 178 -39.12 22.56 -1.99
N THR A 179 -39.80 21.63 -1.33
CA THR A 179 -40.40 20.44 -1.97
C THR A 179 -41.81 20.66 -2.50
N GLU A 180 -42.43 21.78 -2.10
CA GLU A 180 -43.84 22.09 -2.35
C GLU A 180 -44.03 23.18 -3.42
N ALA A 181 -43.06 24.11 -3.53
CA ALA A 181 -43.14 25.18 -4.50
C ALA A 181 -43.10 24.62 -5.95
N PRO A 182 -44.07 24.97 -6.82
CA PRO A 182 -44.11 24.46 -8.18
C PRO A 182 -42.93 25.01 -8.99
N ALA A 183 -42.32 24.15 -9.81
CA ALA A 183 -41.28 24.60 -10.75
C ALA A 183 -41.88 25.56 -11.78
N ARG A 184 -41.13 26.60 -12.15
CA ARG A 184 -41.53 27.58 -13.15
C ARG A 184 -41.09 27.14 -14.55
N PRO A 185 -41.98 27.15 -15.55
CA PRO A 185 -41.61 26.86 -16.92
C PRO A 185 -40.73 27.97 -17.51
N LEU A 186 -39.98 27.58 -18.54
CA LEU A 186 -39.24 28.51 -19.39
C LEU A 186 -40.06 28.72 -20.66
N LEU A 187 -40.03 29.95 -21.17
CA LEU A 187 -40.72 30.39 -22.37
C LEU A 187 -39.68 30.87 -23.37
N SER A 188 -39.85 30.50 -24.64
CA SER A 188 -39.05 31.00 -25.75
C SER A 188 -39.87 30.96 -27.04
N ASN A 189 -39.63 31.95 -27.91
CA ASN A 189 -40.16 31.96 -29.27
C ASN A 189 -39.14 31.47 -30.32
N ARG A 190 -37.88 31.21 -29.91
CA ARG A 190 -36.75 30.98 -30.82
C ARG A 190 -36.12 29.60 -30.69
N LEU A 191 -36.21 28.99 -29.52
CA LEU A 191 -35.62 27.70 -29.24
C LEU A 191 -36.55 26.81 -28.44
N ASP A 192 -36.35 25.50 -28.57
CA ASP A 192 -36.99 24.52 -27.72
C ASP A 192 -36.37 24.57 -26.32
N THR A 193 -37.09 25.13 -25.35
CA THR A 193 -36.59 25.29 -23.98
C THR A 193 -36.29 23.95 -23.28
N ALA A 194 -36.78 22.82 -23.82
CA ALA A 194 -36.46 21.49 -23.30
C ALA A 194 -35.01 21.06 -23.61
N THR A 195 -34.37 21.66 -24.63
CA THR A 195 -32.99 21.34 -25.03
C THR A 195 -31.94 22.24 -24.36
N LEU A 196 -32.36 23.28 -23.66
CA LEU A 196 -31.47 24.20 -22.95
C LEU A 196 -30.80 23.49 -21.75
N ASP A 197 -29.48 23.36 -21.79
CA ASP A 197 -28.72 22.78 -20.69
C ASP A 197 -28.68 23.75 -19.50
N LEU A 198 -29.29 23.37 -18.38
CA LEU A 198 -29.30 24.15 -17.14
C LEU A 198 -28.40 23.54 -16.07
N SER A 199 -27.49 22.62 -16.43
CA SER A 199 -26.66 21.89 -15.47
C SER A 199 -25.85 22.81 -14.55
N GLY A 200 -25.39 23.97 -15.06
CA GLY A 200 -24.67 24.99 -14.28
C GLY A 200 -25.53 25.95 -13.45
N ALA A 201 -26.84 26.03 -13.73
CA ALA A 201 -27.73 27.02 -13.15
C ALA A 201 -28.10 26.70 -11.69
N GLU A 202 -28.05 27.71 -10.82
CA GLU A 202 -28.49 27.61 -9.41
C GLU A 202 -29.98 27.26 -9.32
N LEU A 203 -30.79 27.94 -10.13
CA LEU A 203 -32.23 27.87 -10.13
C LEU A 203 -32.78 26.65 -10.87
N ARG A 204 -31.95 25.79 -11.48
CA ARG A 204 -32.44 24.60 -12.22
C ARG A 204 -33.51 23.84 -11.42
N ALA A 205 -34.59 23.41 -12.06
CA ALA A 205 -35.63 22.62 -11.38
C ALA A 205 -35.11 21.25 -10.89
N VAL A 206 -35.79 20.69 -9.91
CA VAL A 206 -35.47 19.38 -9.32
C VAL A 206 -36.36 18.30 -9.92
N SER A 207 -35.83 17.09 -10.08
CA SER A 207 -36.63 15.93 -10.47
C SER A 207 -37.79 15.70 -9.49
N PRO A 208 -39.03 15.51 -9.96
CA PRO A 208 -40.16 15.18 -9.09
C PRO A 208 -39.91 13.95 -8.21
N TYR A 209 -39.14 12.97 -8.71
CA TYR A 209 -38.72 11.79 -7.95
C TYR A 209 -37.90 12.17 -6.70
N HIS A 210 -36.96 13.10 -6.84
CA HIS A 210 -36.11 13.53 -5.73
C HIS A 210 -36.89 14.42 -4.74
N LEU A 211 -37.81 15.25 -5.22
CA LEU A 211 -38.71 16.01 -4.35
C LEU A 211 -39.57 15.08 -3.48
N GLN A 212 -40.13 14.02 -4.06
CA GLN A 212 -40.88 13.02 -3.30
C GLN A 212 -40.00 12.25 -2.31
N TYR A 213 -38.76 11.90 -2.70
CA TYR A 213 -37.78 11.30 -1.78
C TYR A 213 -37.53 12.19 -0.55
N MET A 214 -37.30 13.49 -0.77
CA MET A 214 -37.10 14.45 0.33
C MET A 214 -38.30 14.53 1.26
N ARG A 215 -39.53 14.57 0.71
CA ARG A 215 -40.76 14.54 1.51
C ARG A 215 -40.88 13.27 2.36
N ASN A 216 -40.58 12.11 1.79
CA ASN A 216 -40.60 10.83 2.51
C ASN A 216 -39.59 10.82 3.67
N MET A 217 -38.49 11.58 3.54
CA MET A 217 -37.46 11.76 4.56
C MET A 217 -37.76 12.90 5.54
N GLY A 218 -38.89 13.61 5.40
CA GLY A 218 -39.27 14.74 6.25
C GLY A 218 -38.48 16.03 6.00
N GLN A 219 -37.94 16.21 4.78
CA GLN A 219 -37.10 17.35 4.41
C GLN A 219 -37.84 18.27 3.44
N ALA A 220 -38.01 19.54 3.82
CA ALA A 220 -38.62 20.56 2.95
C ALA A 220 -37.57 21.34 2.16
N SER A 221 -36.35 21.45 2.66
CA SER A 221 -35.23 22.09 1.96
C SER A 221 -33.90 21.41 2.25
N THR A 222 -33.01 21.44 1.27
CA THR A 222 -31.66 20.88 1.38
C THR A 222 -30.61 21.77 0.71
N PHE A 223 -29.37 21.66 1.20
CA PHE A 223 -28.19 22.18 0.52
C PHE A 223 -27.07 21.15 0.59
N SER A 224 -26.60 20.70 -0.57
CA SER A 224 -25.56 19.68 -0.69
C SER A 224 -24.29 20.24 -1.29
N LEU A 225 -23.14 19.75 -0.82
CA LEU A 225 -21.79 20.13 -1.23
C LEU A 225 -21.00 18.88 -1.62
N SER A 226 -20.38 18.89 -2.79
CA SER A 226 -19.55 17.79 -3.29
C SER A 226 -18.18 17.77 -2.62
N LEU A 227 -17.69 16.58 -2.28
CA LEU A 227 -16.29 16.34 -1.91
C LEU A 227 -15.62 15.58 -3.04
N ILE A 228 -14.63 16.21 -3.67
CA ILE A 228 -13.96 15.69 -4.86
C ILE A 228 -12.47 15.51 -4.55
N GLU A 229 -11.97 14.31 -4.83
CA GLU A 229 -10.55 13.99 -4.75
C GLU A 229 -10.12 13.33 -6.06
N LYS A 230 -9.05 13.85 -6.67
CA LYS A 230 -8.48 13.35 -7.95
C LYS A 230 -9.54 13.19 -9.07
N GLY A 231 -10.52 14.09 -9.13
CA GLY A 231 -11.59 14.10 -10.14
C GLY A 231 -12.73 13.11 -9.87
N ARG A 232 -12.72 12.39 -8.74
CA ARG A 232 -13.79 11.48 -8.31
C ARG A 232 -14.59 12.10 -7.17
N LEU A 233 -15.91 11.93 -7.21
CA LEU A 233 -16.80 12.27 -6.09
C LEU A 233 -16.58 11.23 -4.97
N THR A 234 -15.86 11.61 -3.93
CA THR A 234 -15.51 10.71 -2.80
C THR A 234 -16.54 10.76 -1.69
N GLY A 235 -17.28 11.86 -1.60
CA GLY A 235 -18.34 12.03 -0.62
C GLY A 235 -19.14 13.28 -0.90
N MET A 236 -20.09 13.58 -0.01
CA MET A 236 -20.78 14.87 0.00
C MET A 236 -21.16 15.26 1.42
N ILE A 237 -21.45 16.55 1.59
CA ILE A 237 -22.05 17.09 2.79
C ILE A 237 -23.46 17.52 2.44
N THR A 238 -24.46 17.09 3.20
CA THR A 238 -25.87 17.47 3.01
C THR A 238 -26.42 18.14 4.24
N CYS A 239 -26.92 19.35 4.04
CA CYS A 239 -27.70 20.11 5.01
C CYS A 239 -29.19 19.86 4.72
N ALA A 240 -30.00 19.56 5.74
CA ALA A 240 -31.43 19.29 5.61
C ALA A 240 -32.25 20.01 6.70
N HIS A 241 -33.41 20.53 6.31
CA HIS A 241 -34.30 21.30 7.18
C HIS A 241 -35.75 20.85 7.01
N GLY A 242 -36.51 20.86 8.11
CA GLY A 242 -37.92 20.48 8.10
C GLY A 242 -38.84 21.51 7.46
N THR A 243 -38.38 22.75 7.30
CA THR A 243 -39.13 23.85 6.64
C THR A 243 -38.35 24.45 5.48
N GLU A 244 -39.00 25.31 4.69
CA GLU A 244 -38.32 26.06 3.64
C GLU A 244 -37.20 26.91 4.24
N ARG A 245 -36.01 26.80 3.64
CA ARG A 245 -34.84 27.55 4.04
C ARG A 245 -34.03 27.95 2.82
N ARG A 246 -33.67 29.22 2.75
CA ARG A 246 -32.85 29.80 1.69
C ARG A 246 -31.58 30.36 2.27
N ILE A 247 -30.49 30.18 1.55
CA ILE A 247 -29.18 30.77 1.86
C ILE A 247 -28.67 31.57 0.66
N PRO A 248 -28.09 32.77 0.87
CA PRO A 248 -27.61 33.61 -0.23
C PRO A 248 -26.59 32.88 -1.10
N VAL A 249 -26.57 33.16 -2.41
CA VAL A 249 -25.65 32.51 -3.35
C VAL A 249 -24.18 32.70 -2.98
N LEU A 250 -23.81 33.89 -2.49
CA LEU A 250 -22.45 34.15 -2.04
C LEU A 250 -22.05 33.28 -0.85
N LEU A 251 -22.99 32.99 0.06
CA LEU A 251 -22.75 32.06 1.15
C LEU A 251 -22.57 30.64 0.61
N ARG A 252 -23.42 30.18 -0.33
CA ARG A 252 -23.28 28.87 -0.98
C ARG A 252 -21.88 28.68 -1.59
N ARG A 253 -21.41 29.66 -2.39
CA ARG A 253 -20.06 29.66 -2.96
C ARG A 253 -18.96 29.62 -1.90
N SER A 254 -19.12 30.36 -0.81
CA SER A 254 -18.17 30.33 0.31
C SER A 254 -18.11 28.95 0.99
N LEU A 255 -19.24 28.26 1.08
CA LEU A 255 -19.32 26.91 1.64
C LEU A 255 -18.78 25.84 0.68
N GLU A 256 -18.89 26.03 -0.64
CA GLU A 256 -18.18 25.21 -1.63
C GLU A 256 -16.67 25.28 -1.44
N VAL A 257 -16.11 26.48 -1.19
CA VAL A 257 -14.69 26.65 -0.87
C VAL A 257 -14.32 25.94 0.44
N LEU A 258 -15.17 26.03 1.47
CA LEU A 258 -14.97 25.33 2.74
C LEU A 258 -14.93 23.79 2.53
N ALA A 259 -15.86 23.24 1.74
CA ALA A 259 -15.90 21.82 1.40
C ALA A 259 -14.67 21.39 0.58
N GLY A 260 -14.22 22.23 -0.35
CA GLY A 260 -12.97 22.01 -1.08
C GLY A 260 -11.74 21.98 -0.17
N GLN A 261 -11.66 22.90 0.81
CA GLN A 261 -10.60 22.90 1.82
C GLN A 261 -10.62 21.62 2.66
N LEU A 262 -11.79 21.16 3.10
CA LEU A 262 -11.94 19.90 3.82
C LEU A 262 -11.41 18.72 2.99
N ALA A 263 -11.78 18.63 1.72
CA ALA A 263 -11.36 17.54 0.84
C ALA A 263 -9.83 17.51 0.68
N VAL A 264 -9.21 18.67 0.47
CA VAL A 264 -7.74 18.79 0.36
C VAL A 264 -7.04 18.40 1.67
N GLN A 265 -7.52 18.89 2.82
CA GLN A 265 -6.94 18.57 4.12
C GLN A 265 -7.09 17.08 4.45
N SER A 266 -8.27 16.51 4.23
CA SER A 266 -8.54 15.08 4.45
C SER A 266 -7.64 14.21 3.58
N ALA A 267 -7.48 14.55 2.29
CA ALA A 267 -6.58 13.83 1.40
C ALA A 267 -5.11 13.91 1.85
N ALA A 268 -4.66 15.08 2.31
CA ALA A 268 -3.30 15.24 2.81
C ALA A 268 -3.04 14.41 4.08
N MET A 269 -3.99 14.39 5.03
CA MET A 269 -3.88 13.58 6.24
C MET A 269 -3.87 12.07 5.92
N ARG A 270 -4.78 11.59 5.05
CA ARG A 270 -4.79 10.18 4.62
C ARG A 270 -3.47 9.76 3.97
N GLU A 271 -2.87 10.64 3.15
CA GLU A 271 -1.58 10.37 2.53
C GLU A 271 -0.44 10.32 3.55
N ILE A 272 -0.44 11.23 4.53
CA ILE A 272 0.55 11.23 5.62
C ILE A 272 0.45 9.94 6.44
N ASP A 273 -0.76 9.52 6.81
CA ASP A 273 -0.98 8.29 7.57
C ASP A 273 -0.56 7.06 6.78
N ARG A 274 -0.88 7.00 5.48
CA ARG A 274 -0.41 5.94 4.57
C ARG A 274 1.11 5.87 4.51
N LEU A 275 1.79 7.01 4.36
CA LEU A 275 3.26 7.07 4.31
C LEU A 275 3.90 6.64 5.63
N ARG A 276 3.35 7.07 6.77
CA ARG A 276 3.81 6.65 8.10
C ARG A 276 3.65 5.14 8.28
N HIS A 277 2.48 4.61 7.93
CA HIS A 277 2.21 3.18 7.99
C HIS A 277 3.17 2.37 7.12
N SER A 278 3.41 2.80 5.88
CA SER A 278 4.35 2.15 4.96
C SER A 278 5.78 2.10 5.52
N VAL A 279 6.26 3.16 6.18
CA VAL A 279 7.57 3.17 6.84
C VAL A 279 7.60 2.18 8.01
N GLU A 280 6.58 2.17 8.86
CA GLU A 280 6.48 1.26 10.00
C GLU A 280 6.46 -0.21 9.56
N VAL A 281 5.64 -0.55 8.56
CA VAL A 281 5.54 -1.90 7.98
C VAL A 281 6.89 -2.33 7.40
N ARG A 282 7.59 -1.44 6.70
CA ARG A 282 8.92 -1.72 6.15
C ARG A 282 9.95 -1.99 7.24
N GLU A 283 9.93 -1.23 8.34
CA GLU A 283 10.82 -1.45 9.48
C GLU A 283 10.54 -2.78 10.17
N ARG A 284 9.27 -3.11 10.43
CA ARG A 284 8.86 -4.40 11.00
C ARG A 284 9.26 -5.57 10.10
N ARG A 285 9.02 -5.46 8.79
CA ARG A 285 9.45 -6.47 7.80
C ARG A 285 10.97 -6.66 7.80
N GLY A 286 11.73 -5.57 7.82
CA GLY A 286 13.19 -5.64 7.95
C GLY A 286 13.65 -6.33 9.23
N ALA A 287 13.01 -6.03 10.35
CA ALA A 287 13.31 -6.67 11.64
C ALA A 287 12.93 -8.16 11.66
N LEU A 288 11.83 -8.55 11.01
CA LEU A 288 11.38 -9.94 10.89
C LEU A 288 12.34 -10.78 10.03
N LEU A 289 12.88 -10.21 8.95
CA LEU A 289 13.78 -10.92 8.03
C LEU A 289 15.25 -10.89 8.46
N ALA A 290 15.68 -9.94 9.29
CA ALA A 290 17.07 -9.82 9.73
C ALA A 290 17.66 -11.11 10.36
N PRO A 291 16.95 -11.88 11.21
CA PRO A 291 17.47 -13.12 11.78
C PRO A 291 17.73 -14.22 10.74
N LEU A 292 17.14 -14.15 9.54
CA LEU A 292 17.32 -15.17 8.49
C LEU A 292 18.78 -15.29 8.01
N PHE A 293 19.57 -14.22 8.15
CA PHE A 293 20.99 -14.22 7.78
C PHE A 293 21.89 -14.83 8.85
N ALA A 294 21.39 -14.99 10.09
CA ALA A 294 22.18 -15.45 11.23
C ALA A 294 21.73 -16.80 11.81
N SER A 295 20.45 -17.17 11.65
CA SER A 295 19.88 -18.41 12.17
C SER A 295 20.01 -19.57 11.18
N ASP A 296 20.21 -20.80 11.67
CA ASP A 296 20.11 -22.02 10.85
C ASP A 296 18.66 -22.51 10.66
N ASP A 297 17.74 -22.07 11.53
CA ASP A 297 16.31 -22.37 11.44
C ASP A 297 15.54 -21.12 11.01
N ILE A 298 15.39 -20.99 9.69
CA ILE A 298 14.70 -19.90 9.00
C ILE A 298 13.22 -19.87 9.39
N THR A 299 12.61 -21.05 9.41
CA THR A 299 11.18 -21.18 9.69
C THR A 299 10.86 -20.86 11.15
N ALA A 300 11.77 -21.09 12.09
CA ALA A 300 11.61 -20.61 13.46
C ALA A 300 11.68 -19.09 13.56
N ALA A 301 12.61 -18.45 12.86
CA ALA A 301 12.82 -17.00 12.96
C ALA A 301 11.61 -16.15 12.57
N LEU A 302 10.78 -16.62 11.63
CA LEU A 302 9.54 -15.92 11.23
C LEU A 302 8.42 -16.02 12.29
N PHE A 303 8.49 -17.02 13.16
CA PHE A 303 7.43 -17.38 14.13
C PHE A 303 7.88 -17.14 15.58
N GLN A 304 9.17 -16.91 15.81
CA GLN A 304 9.79 -16.81 17.12
C GLN A 304 10.69 -15.58 17.13
N GLY A 305 10.36 -14.59 17.96
CA GLY A 305 11.11 -13.35 18.00
C GLY A 305 10.36 -12.25 18.74
N ARG A 306 10.90 -11.04 18.66
CA ARG A 306 10.22 -9.83 19.14
C ARG A 306 9.09 -9.41 18.21
N GLU A 307 9.30 -9.57 16.91
CA GLU A 307 8.30 -9.38 15.85
C GLU A 307 8.06 -10.74 15.21
N THR A 308 6.81 -11.13 15.05
CA THR A 308 6.40 -12.37 14.37
C THR A 308 5.67 -12.06 13.08
N ILE A 309 5.54 -13.06 12.22
CA ILE A 309 4.81 -12.92 10.96
C ILE A 309 3.34 -12.47 11.14
N LEU A 310 2.70 -12.81 12.27
CA LEU A 310 1.33 -12.36 12.58
C LEU A 310 1.27 -10.92 13.12
N ASP A 311 2.38 -10.39 13.66
CA ASP A 311 2.47 -8.98 14.06
C ASP A 311 2.61 -8.05 12.84
N LEU A 312 3.18 -8.58 11.76
CA LEU A 312 3.28 -7.89 10.47
C LEU A 312 2.00 -8.07 9.64
N ILE A 313 1.47 -9.29 9.55
CA ILE A 313 0.28 -9.62 8.76
C ILE A 313 -0.83 -10.12 9.70
N PRO A 314 -1.73 -9.22 10.15
CA PRO A 314 -2.80 -9.58 11.07
C PRO A 314 -3.75 -10.62 10.47
N ALA A 315 -3.77 -11.80 11.07
CA ALA A 315 -4.60 -12.94 10.70
C ALA A 315 -4.88 -13.80 11.95
N ASP A 316 -5.91 -14.64 11.88
CA ASP A 316 -6.24 -15.55 12.98
C ASP A 316 -5.25 -16.72 13.03
N GLY A 317 -4.69 -17.10 11.89
CA GLY A 317 -3.57 -18.02 11.82
C GLY A 317 -2.80 -17.95 10.51
N VAL A 318 -1.66 -18.62 10.51
CA VAL A 318 -0.71 -18.65 9.40
C VAL A 318 -0.02 -20.00 9.30
N VAL A 319 0.19 -20.45 8.06
CA VAL A 319 1.01 -21.60 7.71
C VAL A 319 2.10 -21.15 6.75
N ALA A 320 3.35 -21.49 7.05
CA ALA A 320 4.48 -21.32 6.15
C ALA A 320 5.03 -22.69 5.76
N ARG A 321 5.10 -22.95 4.45
CA ARG A 321 5.82 -24.10 3.88
C ARG A 321 7.04 -23.59 3.13
N ILE A 322 8.23 -24.01 3.55
CA ILE A 322 9.51 -23.70 2.90
C ILE A 322 10.23 -25.03 2.65
N GLY A 323 10.27 -25.48 1.40
CA GLY A 323 10.70 -26.82 1.06
C GLY A 323 9.90 -27.90 1.81
N PRO A 324 10.56 -28.82 2.56
CA PRO A 324 9.88 -29.87 3.32
C PRO A 324 9.35 -29.39 4.69
N SER A 325 9.73 -28.20 5.14
CA SER A 325 9.46 -27.71 6.48
C SER A 325 8.14 -26.95 6.54
N TRP A 326 7.33 -27.29 7.53
CA TRP A 326 6.05 -26.63 7.82
C TRP A 326 6.13 -25.93 9.19
N ARG A 327 5.62 -24.70 9.25
CA ARG A 327 5.38 -23.98 10.50
C ARG A 327 4.00 -23.38 10.53
N VAL A 328 3.49 -23.24 11.73
CA VAL A 328 2.11 -22.86 12.01
C VAL A 328 2.08 -21.93 13.23
N ALA A 329 1.24 -20.90 13.18
CA ALA A 329 0.84 -20.11 14.33
C ALA A 329 -0.64 -19.72 14.23
N GLY A 330 -1.28 -19.52 15.38
CA GLY A 330 -2.69 -19.16 15.46
C GLY A 330 -3.64 -20.30 15.09
N GLU A 331 -4.85 -19.93 14.68
CA GLU A 331 -5.93 -20.83 14.28
C GLU A 331 -5.81 -21.18 12.79
N VAL A 332 -5.57 -22.46 12.50
CA VAL A 332 -5.38 -22.94 11.13
C VAL A 332 -6.26 -24.15 10.83
N PRO A 333 -6.67 -24.35 9.56
CA PRO A 333 -7.36 -25.55 9.15
C PRO A 333 -6.45 -26.79 9.25
N PRO A 334 -7.00 -28.02 9.16
CA PRO A 334 -6.20 -29.24 9.13
C PRO A 334 -5.09 -29.19 8.07
N LEU A 335 -3.86 -29.57 8.43
CA LEU A 335 -2.69 -29.42 7.55
C LEU A 335 -2.68 -30.41 6.37
N ALA A 336 -3.26 -31.60 6.54
CA ALA A 336 -3.24 -32.67 5.54
C ALA A 336 -3.69 -32.24 4.13
N PRO A 337 -4.83 -31.53 3.95
CA PRO A 337 -5.24 -31.03 2.64
C PRO A 337 -4.38 -29.88 2.09
N LEU A 338 -3.63 -29.15 2.92
CA LEU A 338 -2.90 -27.95 2.51
C LEU A 338 -1.73 -28.23 1.57
N GLY A 339 -1.09 -29.40 1.70
CA GLY A 339 0.02 -29.78 0.81
C GLY A 339 -0.37 -29.71 -0.66
N GLY A 340 -1.49 -30.35 -1.02
CA GLY A 340 -2.01 -30.33 -2.39
C GLY A 340 -2.55 -28.97 -2.82
N ILE A 341 -2.90 -28.07 -1.90
CA ILE A 341 -3.28 -26.68 -2.25
C ILE A 341 -2.04 -25.89 -2.64
N VAL A 342 -0.97 -25.97 -1.84
CA VAL A 342 0.31 -25.30 -2.14
C VAL A 342 0.90 -25.77 -3.46
N ASP A 343 0.88 -27.07 -3.73
CA ASP A 343 1.43 -27.64 -4.97
C ASP A 343 0.65 -27.23 -6.24
N ARG A 344 -0.58 -26.69 -6.08
CA ARG A 344 -1.45 -26.23 -7.17
C ARG A 344 -1.45 -24.71 -7.35
N LEU A 345 -0.72 -23.95 -6.52
CA LEU A 345 -0.59 -22.50 -6.71
C LEU A 345 0.27 -22.24 -7.95
N ASP A 346 -0.26 -21.48 -8.91
CA ASP A 346 0.36 -21.23 -10.22
C ASP A 346 1.28 -19.99 -10.23
N GLY A 347 1.82 -19.63 -9.07
CA GLY A 347 2.60 -18.39 -8.89
C GLY A 347 1.73 -17.15 -8.63
N THR A 348 0.41 -17.24 -8.75
CA THR A 348 -0.50 -16.12 -8.47
C THR A 348 -1.02 -16.18 -7.02
N PRO A 349 -1.00 -15.07 -6.27
CA PRO A 349 -1.64 -15.01 -4.95
C PRO A 349 -3.15 -15.24 -5.04
N ILE A 350 -3.71 -15.97 -4.07
CA ILE A 350 -5.15 -16.06 -3.84
C ILE A 350 -5.49 -15.13 -2.69
N ILE A 351 -6.37 -14.16 -2.92
CA ILE A 351 -6.80 -13.17 -1.94
C ILE A 351 -8.33 -13.17 -1.93
N THR A 352 -8.94 -13.55 -0.81
CA THR A 352 -10.41 -13.53 -0.65
C THR A 352 -10.80 -13.34 0.81
N ASP A 353 -11.83 -12.52 1.05
CA ASP A 353 -12.50 -12.38 2.35
C ASP A 353 -13.74 -13.28 2.45
N SER A 354 -14.06 -14.06 1.41
CA SER A 354 -15.23 -14.95 1.34
C SER A 354 -14.90 -16.24 0.59
N LEU A 355 -14.12 -17.11 1.23
CA LEU A 355 -13.61 -18.35 0.64
C LEU A 355 -14.74 -19.25 0.11
N ALA A 356 -15.83 -19.38 0.85
CA ALA A 356 -16.98 -20.21 0.46
C ALA A 356 -17.64 -19.75 -0.85
N ARG A 357 -17.63 -18.43 -1.11
CA ARG A 357 -18.21 -17.84 -2.32
C ARG A 357 -17.23 -17.86 -3.48
N ASP A 358 -15.99 -17.46 -3.24
CA ASP A 358 -15.03 -17.19 -4.30
C ASP A 358 -14.28 -18.46 -4.73
N ARG A 359 -14.03 -19.38 -3.79
CA ARG A 359 -13.32 -20.66 -4.01
C ARG A 359 -13.97 -21.82 -3.24
N PRO A 360 -15.19 -22.26 -3.65
CA PRO A 360 -15.88 -23.38 -3.01
C PRO A 360 -15.05 -24.66 -2.97
N ASP A 361 -14.21 -24.88 -3.98
CA ASP A 361 -13.28 -26.01 -4.09
C ASP A 361 -12.24 -26.07 -2.95
N LEU A 362 -11.86 -24.90 -2.42
CA LEU A 362 -10.92 -24.77 -1.31
C LEU A 362 -11.64 -24.73 0.04
N ALA A 363 -12.85 -24.17 0.09
CA ALA A 363 -13.65 -24.05 1.31
C ALA A 363 -13.97 -25.42 1.93
N GLU A 364 -14.28 -26.44 1.10
CA GLU A 364 -14.53 -27.80 1.58
C GLU A 364 -13.33 -28.42 2.32
N LEU A 365 -12.11 -28.00 1.96
CA LEU A 365 -10.86 -28.52 2.52
C LEU A 365 -10.42 -27.76 3.78
N MET A 366 -11.01 -26.58 4.03
CA MET A 366 -10.58 -25.64 5.07
C MET A 366 -11.77 -25.19 5.92
N PRO A 367 -12.40 -26.10 6.69
CA PRO A 367 -13.55 -25.75 7.52
C PRO A 367 -13.18 -24.68 8.56
N GLY A 368 -14.06 -23.70 8.75
CA GLY A 368 -13.86 -22.59 9.69
C GLY A 368 -13.08 -21.39 9.13
N VAL A 369 -12.58 -21.48 7.90
CA VAL A 369 -11.89 -20.36 7.22
C VAL A 369 -12.90 -19.59 6.37
N ALA A 370 -13.02 -18.28 6.63
CA ALA A 370 -13.80 -17.37 5.79
C ALA A 370 -12.92 -16.51 4.88
N GLY A 371 -11.72 -16.13 5.33
CA GLY A 371 -10.74 -15.38 4.55
C GLY A 371 -9.45 -16.16 4.31
N LEU A 372 -8.94 -16.10 3.08
CA LEU A 372 -7.69 -16.75 2.68
C LEU A 372 -6.80 -15.76 1.94
N LEU A 373 -5.54 -15.70 2.36
CA LEU A 373 -4.45 -15.05 1.66
C LEU A 373 -3.33 -16.08 1.46
N ALA A 374 -3.24 -16.65 0.26
CA ALA A 374 -2.25 -17.66 -0.08
C ALA A 374 -1.26 -17.13 -1.12
N ILE A 375 0.03 -17.10 -0.77
CA ILE A 375 1.07 -16.43 -1.53
C ILE A 375 2.21 -17.42 -1.80
N PRO A 376 2.47 -17.79 -3.07
CA PRO A 376 3.53 -18.73 -3.40
C PRO A 376 4.93 -18.10 -3.25
N LEU A 377 5.91 -18.92 -2.90
CA LEU A 377 7.34 -18.60 -2.95
C LEU A 377 7.89 -19.17 -4.27
N ALA A 378 8.15 -18.28 -5.23
CA ALA A 378 8.40 -18.65 -6.62
C ALA A 378 9.76 -19.35 -6.81
N GLU A 379 10.79 -18.94 -6.08
CA GLU A 379 12.16 -19.44 -6.20
C GLU A 379 12.44 -20.62 -5.24
N ASN A 380 11.71 -20.74 -4.12
CA ASN A 380 12.06 -21.68 -3.04
C ASN A 380 11.00 -22.77 -2.72
N GLU A 381 10.19 -23.18 -3.70
CA GLU A 381 9.16 -24.25 -3.58
C GLU A 381 8.41 -24.18 -2.24
N GLY A 382 7.45 -23.27 -2.14
CA GLY A 382 6.75 -23.04 -0.89
C GLY A 382 5.60 -22.04 -1.01
N ALA A 383 4.98 -21.74 0.13
CA ALA A 383 3.93 -20.72 0.22
C ALA A 383 3.75 -20.23 1.65
N LEU A 384 3.26 -19.00 1.76
CA LEU A 384 2.67 -18.44 2.99
C LEU A 384 1.15 -18.45 2.84
N LEU A 385 0.43 -18.98 3.83
CA LEU A 385 -1.02 -19.03 3.84
C LEU A 385 -1.51 -18.40 5.13
N PHE A 386 -2.27 -17.32 5.03
CA PHE A 386 -2.90 -16.64 6.15
C PHE A 386 -4.41 -16.89 6.13
N PHE A 387 -4.97 -17.07 7.31
CA PHE A 387 -6.36 -17.47 7.50
C PHE A 387 -7.07 -16.48 8.40
N ARG A 388 -8.32 -16.16 8.04
CA ARG A 388 -9.25 -15.46 8.91
C ARG A 388 -10.55 -16.24 9.06
N GLY A 389 -11.07 -16.29 10.27
CA GLY A 389 -12.37 -16.83 10.60
C GLY A 389 -13.52 -15.93 10.13
N GLU A 390 -14.73 -16.44 10.25
CA GLU A 390 -15.94 -15.67 9.93
C GLU A 390 -16.15 -14.56 10.96
N VAL A 391 -16.37 -13.34 10.46
CA VAL A 391 -16.83 -12.19 11.25
C VAL A 391 -18.21 -11.82 10.75
N THR A 392 -19.23 -12.14 11.55
CA THR A 392 -20.59 -11.72 11.24
C THR A 392 -20.72 -10.21 11.43
N ARG A 393 -21.04 -9.48 10.36
CA ARG A 393 -21.20 -8.01 10.41
C ARG A 393 -22.67 -7.61 10.30
N ASN A 394 -23.09 -6.72 11.19
CA ASN A 394 -24.40 -6.08 11.12
C ASN A 394 -24.26 -4.73 10.43
N ILE A 395 -24.71 -4.63 9.18
CA ILE A 395 -24.79 -3.37 8.47
C ILE A 395 -26.14 -2.75 8.78
N THR A 396 -26.14 -1.54 9.34
CA THR A 396 -27.38 -0.80 9.62
C THR A 396 -27.62 0.21 8.50
N TRP A 397 -28.68 -0.01 7.75
CA TRP A 397 -29.11 0.81 6.62
C TRP A 397 -30.19 1.79 7.06
N LEU A 398 -30.18 3.00 6.47
CA LEU A 398 -31.29 3.93 6.59
C LEU A 398 -32.37 3.59 5.54
N GLY A 399 -33.29 2.71 5.93
CA GLY A 399 -34.27 2.09 5.04
C GLY A 399 -33.74 0.80 4.39
N ASP A 400 -34.66 -0.12 4.09
CA ASP A 400 -34.34 -1.37 3.40
C ASP A 400 -33.78 -1.07 1.99
N PRO A 401 -32.55 -1.55 1.65
CA PRO A 401 -31.93 -1.38 0.34
C PRO A 401 -32.59 -2.23 -0.76
N GLY A 402 -33.42 -3.20 -0.40
CA GLY A 402 -34.11 -4.10 -1.32
C GLY A 402 -35.21 -3.44 -2.16
N SER A 403 -35.63 -4.12 -3.22
CA SER A 403 -36.69 -3.65 -4.13
C SER A 403 -38.06 -3.52 -3.45
N GLY A 404 -38.28 -4.17 -2.30
CA GLY A 404 -39.54 -4.15 -1.55
C GLY A 404 -39.88 -2.80 -0.91
N ASN A 405 -38.90 -1.90 -0.74
CA ASN A 405 -39.12 -0.56 -0.17
C ASN A 405 -39.52 0.48 -1.24
N ARG A 406 -39.75 0.04 -2.48
CA ARG A 406 -40.15 0.90 -3.62
C ARG A 406 -41.55 0.48 -4.10
N PRO A 407 -42.58 1.33 -3.93
CA PRO A 407 -43.95 1.00 -4.33
C PRO A 407 -44.09 0.60 -5.81
N GLU A 408 -43.27 1.22 -6.67
CA GLU A 408 -43.11 0.91 -8.10
C GLU A 408 -41.62 1.06 -8.43
N GLY A 409 -41.04 0.24 -9.33
CA GLY A 409 -39.58 0.06 -9.43
C GLY A 409 -38.72 1.33 -9.56
N THR A 410 -39.24 2.40 -10.18
CA THR A 410 -38.56 3.71 -10.35
C THR A 410 -38.92 4.74 -9.28
N SER A 411 -39.89 4.45 -8.40
CA SER A 411 -40.30 5.34 -7.31
C SER A 411 -39.23 5.43 -6.22
N PRO A 412 -39.10 6.59 -5.54
CA PRO A 412 -38.24 6.70 -4.37
C PRO A 412 -38.74 5.77 -3.25
N ARG A 413 -37.83 5.41 -2.35
CA ARG A 413 -38.19 4.53 -1.22
C ARG A 413 -39.26 5.18 -0.32
N ALA A 414 -40.16 4.35 0.19
CA ALA A 414 -41.26 4.81 1.04
C ALA A 414 -40.86 4.95 2.51
N SER A 415 -39.91 4.13 2.98
CA SER A 415 -39.46 4.11 4.37
C SER A 415 -37.96 4.36 4.51
N PHE A 416 -37.62 5.12 5.55
CA PHE A 416 -36.26 5.39 6.02
C PHE A 416 -36.02 4.77 7.40
N ALA A 417 -36.91 3.88 7.86
CA ALA A 417 -36.74 3.18 9.12
C ALA A 417 -35.46 2.31 9.10
N LEU A 418 -34.76 2.24 10.24
CA LEU A 418 -33.54 1.46 10.37
C LEU A 418 -33.77 0.00 9.97
N TRP A 419 -32.91 -0.49 9.08
CA TRP A 419 -32.94 -1.87 8.61
C TRP A 419 -31.57 -2.50 8.81
N GLN A 420 -31.51 -3.68 9.42
CA GLN A 420 -30.26 -4.38 9.72
C GLN A 420 -30.05 -5.55 8.77
N GLN A 421 -28.91 -5.54 8.09
CA GLN A 421 -28.43 -6.65 7.28
C GLN A 421 -27.39 -7.45 8.06
N LEU A 422 -27.63 -8.75 8.18
CA LEU A 422 -26.64 -9.68 8.68
C LEU A 422 -25.79 -10.19 7.50
N VAL A 423 -24.51 -9.84 7.48
CA VAL A 423 -23.53 -10.39 6.52
C VAL A 423 -22.82 -11.56 7.17
N ARG A 424 -22.90 -12.72 6.54
CA ARG A 424 -22.28 -14.00 6.96
C ARG A 424 -21.28 -14.48 5.92
N GLU A 425 -20.52 -15.51 6.27
CA GLU A 425 -19.56 -16.21 5.39
C GLU A 425 -18.46 -15.28 4.84
N ARG A 426 -18.08 -14.29 5.64
CA ARG A 426 -17.01 -13.34 5.33
C ARG A 426 -16.08 -13.14 6.53
N SER A 427 -14.80 -12.98 6.28
CA SER A 427 -13.83 -12.48 7.26
C SER A 427 -13.78 -10.95 7.25
N GLU A 428 -12.92 -10.35 8.07
CA GLU A 428 -12.45 -8.98 7.84
C GLU A 428 -11.70 -8.90 6.48
N PRO A 429 -11.84 -7.83 5.67
CA PRO A 429 -11.19 -7.71 4.37
C PRO A 429 -9.68 -7.58 4.54
N TRP A 430 -8.91 -8.14 3.61
CA TRP A 430 -7.45 -8.08 3.69
C TRP A 430 -6.90 -6.67 3.49
N GLY A 431 -7.55 -5.82 2.68
CA GLY A 431 -7.11 -4.44 2.47
C GLY A 431 -5.64 -4.33 2.06
N ASP A 432 -4.94 -3.32 2.58
CA ASP A 432 -3.52 -3.06 2.29
C ASP A 432 -2.59 -4.20 2.78
N VAL A 433 -3.01 -4.95 3.81
CA VAL A 433 -2.24 -6.09 4.36
C VAL A 433 -1.99 -7.18 3.31
N ALA A 434 -2.85 -7.30 2.29
CA ALA A 434 -2.62 -8.25 1.20
C ALA A 434 -1.35 -7.90 0.38
N GLU A 435 -1.14 -6.62 0.08
CA GLU A 435 0.05 -6.15 -0.64
C GLU A 435 1.30 -6.34 0.23
N GLU A 436 1.21 -6.04 1.53
CA GLU A 436 2.29 -6.23 2.49
C GLU A 436 2.75 -7.67 2.62
N ALA A 437 1.80 -8.61 2.60
CA ALA A 437 2.09 -10.05 2.64
C ALA A 437 2.76 -10.53 1.34
N VAL A 438 2.39 -9.97 0.19
CA VAL A 438 3.03 -10.27 -1.09
C VAL A 438 4.47 -9.76 -1.09
N GLU A 439 4.70 -8.53 -0.62
CA GLU A 439 6.04 -7.99 -0.48
C GLU A 439 6.89 -8.80 0.52
N LEU A 440 6.31 -9.23 1.64
CA LEU A 440 6.97 -10.13 2.59
C LEU A 440 7.37 -11.45 1.93
N ALA A 441 6.48 -12.08 1.16
CA ALA A 441 6.77 -13.32 0.47
C ALA A 441 7.93 -13.13 -0.53
N HIS A 442 7.94 -12.06 -1.31
CA HIS A 442 9.03 -11.74 -2.24
C HIS A 442 10.37 -11.51 -1.51
N ASP A 443 10.38 -10.69 -0.46
CA ASP A 443 11.61 -10.42 0.30
C ASP A 443 12.14 -11.68 0.99
N LEU A 444 11.24 -12.54 1.49
CA LEU A 444 11.56 -13.84 2.06
C LEU A 444 12.18 -14.76 0.99
N ASP A 445 11.53 -14.90 -0.17
CA ASP A 445 11.99 -15.76 -1.26
C ASP A 445 13.40 -15.35 -1.74
N HIS A 446 13.63 -14.05 -1.95
CA HIS A 446 14.97 -13.53 -2.27
C HIS A 446 16.00 -13.74 -1.15
N ALA A 447 15.60 -13.63 0.12
CA ALA A 447 16.49 -13.91 1.24
C ALA A 447 16.91 -15.39 1.28
N LEU A 448 15.96 -16.30 1.03
CA LEU A 448 16.20 -17.74 0.94
C LEU A 448 17.15 -18.10 -0.20
N SER A 449 16.89 -17.59 -1.41
CA SER A 449 17.72 -17.84 -2.60
C SER A 449 19.16 -17.37 -2.39
N ARG A 450 19.36 -16.13 -1.92
CA ARG A 450 20.71 -15.61 -1.65
C ARG A 450 21.46 -16.44 -0.61
N ARG A 451 20.75 -16.94 0.41
CA ARG A 451 21.35 -17.82 1.41
C ARG A 451 21.73 -19.17 0.80
N ALA A 452 20.86 -19.76 -0.01
CA ALA A 452 21.14 -21.01 -0.73
C ALA A 452 22.37 -20.86 -1.63
N GLU A 453 22.43 -19.77 -2.41
CA GLU A 453 23.60 -19.41 -3.24
C GLU A 453 24.87 -19.25 -2.41
N SER A 454 24.83 -18.50 -1.30
CA SER A 454 25.98 -18.33 -0.41
C SER A 454 26.46 -19.66 0.17
N ARG A 455 25.54 -20.56 0.53
CA ARG A 455 25.88 -21.89 1.06
C ARG A 455 26.48 -22.79 -0.01
N LEU A 456 25.96 -22.76 -1.23
CA LEU A 456 26.53 -23.46 -2.38
C LEU A 456 27.93 -22.92 -2.71
N ALA A 457 28.11 -21.60 -2.68
CA ALA A 457 29.41 -20.96 -2.87
C ALA A 457 30.41 -21.40 -1.79
N GLU A 458 30.00 -21.45 -0.52
CA GLU A 458 30.86 -21.94 0.56
C GLU A 458 31.28 -23.41 0.36
N LEU A 459 30.31 -24.29 0.04
CA LEU A 459 30.60 -25.70 -0.24
C LEU A 459 31.53 -25.86 -1.45
N ALA A 460 31.39 -25.03 -2.48
CA ALA A 460 32.28 -25.02 -3.64
C ALA A 460 33.73 -24.60 -3.32
N MET A 461 33.98 -24.03 -2.13
CA MET A 461 35.31 -23.63 -1.64
C MET A 461 35.95 -24.65 -0.68
N ARG A 462 35.30 -25.79 -0.42
CA ARG A 462 35.78 -26.85 0.47
C ARG A 462 36.23 -28.09 -0.29
N ASP A 463 37.19 -28.83 0.29
CA ASP A 463 37.60 -30.16 -0.18
C ASP A 463 36.65 -31.22 0.36
N ALA A 464 36.13 -32.08 -0.53
CA ALA A 464 35.06 -33.02 -0.19
C ALA A 464 35.46 -34.11 0.81
N LEU A 465 36.75 -34.47 0.88
CA LEU A 465 37.24 -35.49 1.81
C LEU A 465 37.60 -34.88 3.17
N THR A 466 38.34 -33.77 3.17
CA THR A 466 38.95 -33.23 4.41
C THR A 466 38.16 -32.11 5.08
N GLY A 467 37.23 -31.47 4.38
CA GLY A 467 36.54 -30.27 4.84
C GLY A 467 37.44 -29.03 4.96
N LEU A 468 38.71 -29.12 4.56
CA LEU A 468 39.62 -27.98 4.43
C LEU A 468 39.19 -27.08 3.26
N HIS A 469 39.81 -25.90 3.14
CA HIS A 469 39.65 -25.11 1.93
C HIS A 469 40.25 -25.85 0.72
N ASN A 470 39.68 -25.67 -0.46
CA ASN A 470 40.16 -26.31 -1.68
C ASN A 470 41.05 -25.39 -2.53
N ARG A 471 41.60 -25.94 -3.62
CA ARG A 471 42.41 -25.20 -4.59
C ARG A 471 41.75 -23.90 -5.08
N ARG A 472 40.44 -23.91 -5.32
CA ARG A 472 39.70 -22.73 -5.81
C ARG A 472 39.75 -21.59 -4.79
N TYR A 473 39.50 -21.88 -3.51
CA TYR A 473 39.62 -20.90 -2.43
C TYR A 473 41.00 -20.24 -2.41
N LEU A 474 42.08 -21.04 -2.48
CA LEU A 474 43.45 -20.51 -2.47
C LEU A 474 43.73 -19.59 -3.66
N VAL A 475 43.30 -19.99 -4.86
CA VAL A 475 43.49 -19.17 -6.08
C VAL A 475 42.77 -17.83 -5.93
N GLU A 476 41.51 -17.81 -5.47
CA GLU A 476 40.76 -16.57 -5.26
C GLU A 476 41.39 -15.69 -4.15
N ARG A 477 41.86 -16.32 -3.06
CA ARG A 477 42.56 -15.65 -1.96
C ARG A 477 43.87 -14.99 -2.43
N LEU A 478 44.61 -15.63 -3.32
CA LEU A 478 45.84 -15.09 -3.91
C LEU A 478 45.58 -14.08 -5.04
N ALA A 479 44.44 -14.17 -5.73
CA ALA A 479 44.03 -13.27 -6.82
C ALA A 479 43.46 -11.91 -6.34
N THR A 480 43.27 -11.73 -5.03
CA THR A 480 42.80 -10.45 -4.45
C THR A 480 43.72 -9.29 -4.87
N ARG A 481 43.14 -8.16 -5.31
CA ARG A 481 43.88 -7.01 -5.85
C ARG A 481 44.82 -6.38 -4.81
N GLY A 482 46.03 -6.06 -5.25
CA GLY A 482 47.06 -5.36 -4.48
C GLY A 482 48.19 -6.28 -4.01
N PRO A 483 49.35 -5.71 -3.66
CA PRO A 483 50.49 -6.49 -3.16
C PRO A 483 50.20 -7.09 -1.77
N VAL A 484 51.15 -7.86 -1.25
CA VAL A 484 51.15 -8.30 0.16
C VAL A 484 51.11 -7.07 1.08
N GLY A 485 50.26 -7.14 2.10
CA GLY A 485 50.03 -6.05 3.04
C GLY A 485 51.22 -5.79 3.99
N PRO A 486 51.12 -4.76 4.85
CA PRO A 486 52.22 -4.34 5.74
C PRO A 486 52.65 -5.41 6.74
N ASP A 487 51.77 -6.36 7.07
CA ASP A 487 52.05 -7.41 8.05
C ASP A 487 52.73 -8.65 7.44
N GLY A 488 53.08 -8.62 6.15
CA GLY A 488 53.73 -9.73 5.44
C GLY A 488 52.83 -10.96 5.26
N LYS A 489 53.28 -11.90 4.44
CA LYS A 489 52.57 -13.17 4.17
C LYS A 489 53.57 -14.30 4.00
N ALA A 490 53.24 -15.50 4.43
CA ALA A 490 54.00 -16.70 4.07
C ALA A 490 53.10 -17.80 3.51
N LEU A 491 53.68 -18.65 2.67
CA LEU A 491 53.01 -19.80 2.08
C LEU A 491 53.91 -21.02 2.26
N LEU A 492 53.37 -22.05 2.91
CA LEU A 492 54.01 -23.35 3.04
C LEU A 492 53.28 -24.34 2.13
N PHE A 493 53.95 -24.82 1.10
CA PHE A 493 53.49 -25.94 0.29
C PHE A 493 53.94 -27.24 0.94
N VAL A 494 53.04 -28.22 1.07
CA VAL A 494 53.27 -29.50 1.75
C VAL A 494 52.85 -30.62 0.83
N ASP A 495 53.76 -31.56 0.56
CA ASP A 495 53.47 -32.76 -0.22
C ASP A 495 53.94 -33.99 0.57
N LEU A 496 53.08 -35.01 0.67
CA LEU A 496 53.37 -36.20 1.45
C LEU A 496 54.32 -37.14 0.71
N ASP A 497 55.44 -37.45 1.35
CA ASP A 497 56.48 -38.28 0.76
C ASP A 497 56.00 -39.72 0.56
N ASP A 498 56.14 -40.22 -0.67
CA ASP A 498 55.86 -41.60 -1.07
C ASP A 498 54.41 -42.07 -0.72
N PHE A 499 53.45 -41.14 -0.65
CA PHE A 499 52.04 -41.43 -0.34
C PHE A 499 51.41 -42.45 -1.28
N LYS A 500 51.83 -42.47 -2.55
CA LYS A 500 51.39 -43.49 -3.51
C LYS A 500 51.67 -44.92 -3.02
N SER A 501 52.80 -45.16 -2.34
CA SER A 501 53.11 -46.47 -1.77
C SER A 501 52.16 -46.87 -0.64
N VAL A 502 51.62 -45.91 0.11
CA VAL A 502 50.56 -46.18 1.10
C VAL A 502 49.30 -46.69 0.42
N ASN A 503 48.87 -46.04 -0.67
CA ASN A 503 47.71 -46.49 -1.45
C ASN A 503 47.95 -47.86 -2.09
N ASP A 504 49.12 -48.07 -2.69
CA ASP A 504 49.46 -49.32 -3.38
C ASP A 504 49.55 -50.52 -2.40
N GLN A 505 49.99 -50.30 -1.15
CA GLN A 505 50.16 -51.35 -0.14
C GLN A 505 48.93 -51.58 0.75
N HIS A 506 48.16 -50.52 1.05
CA HIS A 506 47.09 -50.55 2.06
C HIS A 506 45.70 -50.14 1.54
N GLY A 507 45.59 -49.79 0.25
CA GLY A 507 44.34 -49.40 -0.40
C GLY A 507 43.93 -47.94 -0.17
N HIS A 508 43.02 -47.47 -1.02
CA HIS A 508 42.57 -46.07 -1.04
C HIS A 508 41.86 -45.63 0.25
N GLU A 509 41.09 -46.50 0.91
CA GLU A 509 40.44 -46.15 2.19
C GLU A 509 41.47 -45.82 3.28
N THR A 510 42.58 -46.56 3.32
CA THR A 510 43.69 -46.28 4.24
C THR A 510 44.40 -44.97 3.86
N GLY A 511 44.57 -44.72 2.56
CA GLY A 511 45.09 -43.45 2.06
C GLY A 511 44.23 -42.25 2.46
N ASP A 512 42.91 -42.37 2.33
CA ASP A 512 41.95 -41.34 2.74
C ASP A 512 42.01 -41.08 4.24
N ALA A 513 42.14 -42.13 5.07
CA ALA A 513 42.33 -41.99 6.51
C ALA A 513 43.65 -41.27 6.86
N VAL A 514 44.74 -41.54 6.12
CA VAL A 514 46.00 -40.81 6.27
C VAL A 514 45.84 -39.34 5.89
N ILE A 515 45.17 -39.04 4.77
CA ILE A 515 44.87 -37.67 4.34
C ILE A 515 44.05 -36.91 5.40
N LEU A 516 43.02 -37.55 5.95
CA LEU A 516 42.18 -36.98 7.01
C LEU A 516 42.99 -36.66 8.27
N GLU A 517 43.86 -37.56 8.70
CA GLU A 517 44.71 -37.36 9.88
C GLU A 517 45.76 -36.27 9.65
N VAL A 518 46.37 -36.22 8.46
CA VAL A 518 47.29 -35.14 8.06
C VAL A 518 46.57 -33.79 8.07
N ALA A 519 45.39 -33.71 7.45
CA ALA A 519 44.56 -32.51 7.44
C ALA A 519 44.25 -32.02 8.86
N ARG A 520 43.88 -32.95 9.76
CA ARG A 520 43.63 -32.67 11.18
C ARG A 520 44.87 -32.12 11.88
N ARG A 521 46.05 -32.71 11.65
CA ARG A 521 47.32 -32.28 12.25
C ARG A 521 47.76 -30.91 11.76
N LEU A 522 47.67 -30.66 10.47
CA LEU A 522 48.00 -29.36 9.88
C LEU A 522 47.09 -28.27 10.45
N ARG A 523 45.77 -28.50 10.50
CA ARG A 523 44.82 -27.57 11.12
C ARG A 523 45.08 -27.34 12.61
N ALA A 524 45.32 -28.38 13.39
CA ALA A 524 45.54 -28.27 14.84
C ALA A 524 46.86 -27.56 15.22
N ASN A 525 47.85 -27.54 14.32
CA ASN A 525 49.16 -26.93 14.56
C ASN A 525 49.34 -25.57 13.86
N SER A 526 48.32 -25.13 13.12
CA SER A 526 48.22 -23.81 12.48
C SER A 526 47.56 -22.80 13.43
N ARG A 527 47.75 -21.50 13.19
CA ARG A 527 47.12 -20.43 13.98
C ARG A 527 45.66 -20.24 13.53
N ASP A 528 44.81 -19.69 14.37
CA ASP A 528 43.38 -19.44 14.04
C ASP A 528 43.16 -18.59 12.78
N ARG A 529 44.16 -17.78 12.41
CA ARG A 529 44.14 -16.90 11.22
C ARG A 529 44.77 -17.52 9.97
N ASP A 530 45.35 -18.71 10.08
CA ASP A 530 46.03 -19.38 8.96
C ASP A 530 45.03 -20.22 8.17
N ASP A 531 45.08 -20.11 6.85
CA ASP A 531 44.24 -20.93 5.98
C ASP A 531 44.97 -22.24 5.65
N VAL A 532 44.39 -23.37 6.07
CA VAL A 532 44.84 -24.70 5.64
C VAL A 532 44.01 -25.17 4.46
N VAL A 533 44.68 -25.46 3.35
CA VAL A 533 44.09 -25.74 2.05
C VAL A 533 44.58 -27.11 1.56
N ARG A 534 43.72 -27.92 0.97
CA ARG A 534 44.10 -29.09 0.17
C ARG A 534 43.99 -28.78 -1.32
N LEU A 535 45.07 -28.96 -2.07
CA LEU A 535 45.09 -28.69 -3.50
C LEU A 535 44.54 -29.85 -4.34
N GLY A 536 44.63 -31.07 -3.81
CA GLY A 536 44.25 -32.32 -4.44
C GLY A 536 45.27 -33.42 -4.10
N GLY A 537 44.86 -34.69 -4.14
CA GLY A 537 45.76 -35.80 -3.82
C GLY A 537 46.34 -35.70 -2.41
N ASP A 538 47.67 -35.68 -2.33
CA ASP A 538 48.54 -35.56 -1.15
C ASP A 538 49.12 -34.15 -0.94
N GLU A 539 48.68 -33.16 -1.71
CA GLU A 539 49.19 -31.78 -1.66
C GLU A 539 48.32 -30.88 -0.77
N PHE A 540 48.98 -30.18 0.16
CA PHE A 540 48.39 -29.18 1.04
C PHE A 540 49.15 -27.86 0.98
N VAL A 541 48.48 -26.78 1.35
CA VAL A 541 49.05 -25.45 1.52
C VAL A 541 48.61 -24.88 2.85
N VAL A 542 49.54 -24.27 3.59
CA VAL A 542 49.24 -23.41 4.73
C VAL A 542 49.59 -21.99 4.35
N LEU A 543 48.56 -21.14 4.23
CA LEU A 543 48.70 -19.72 3.94
C LEU A 543 48.65 -18.94 5.25
N MET A 544 49.74 -18.25 5.56
CA MET A 544 49.95 -17.55 6.81
C MET A 544 49.89 -16.04 6.57
N ASP A 545 48.86 -15.39 7.10
CA ASP A 545 48.74 -13.93 7.13
C ASP A 545 49.39 -13.35 8.39
N GLY A 546 49.95 -12.14 8.29
CA GLY A 546 50.50 -11.41 9.43
C GLY A 546 51.72 -12.11 10.05
N VAL A 547 52.76 -12.30 9.23
CA VAL A 547 53.98 -13.01 9.63
C VAL A 547 55.15 -12.08 9.96
N ALA A 548 54.99 -10.76 9.81
CA ALA A 548 56.01 -9.80 10.22
C ALA A 548 56.42 -10.02 11.69
N GLY A 549 57.72 -10.19 11.93
CA GLY A 549 58.26 -10.47 13.27
C GLY A 549 57.93 -11.86 13.84
N THR A 550 57.31 -12.75 13.05
CA THR A 550 57.03 -14.14 13.43
C THR A 550 58.13 -15.06 12.90
N ASP A 551 58.55 -16.05 13.69
CA ASP A 551 59.41 -17.13 13.21
C ASP A 551 58.59 -18.14 12.39
N VAL A 552 58.45 -17.85 11.10
CA VAL A 552 57.70 -18.69 10.15
C VAL A 552 58.38 -20.05 9.95
N HIS A 553 59.71 -20.12 10.08
CA HIS A 553 60.44 -21.37 9.92
C HIS A 553 60.10 -22.34 11.06
N ALA A 554 60.07 -21.86 12.30
CA ALA A 554 59.65 -22.66 13.45
C ALA A 554 58.19 -23.16 13.34
N ILE A 555 57.29 -22.36 12.72
CA ILE A 555 55.91 -22.80 12.44
C ILE A 555 55.90 -23.94 11.42
N ALA A 556 56.66 -23.78 10.33
CA ALA A 556 56.77 -24.80 9.29
C ALA A 556 57.40 -26.09 9.83
N GLU A 557 58.45 -26.02 10.65
CA GLU A 557 59.09 -27.19 11.27
C GLU A 557 58.10 -27.94 12.16
N ARG A 558 57.36 -27.22 13.01
CA ARG A 558 56.31 -27.81 13.85
C ARG A 558 55.24 -28.53 13.01
N LEU A 559 54.84 -27.96 11.89
CA LEU A 559 53.86 -28.58 10.99
C LEU A 559 54.41 -29.88 10.36
N VAL A 560 55.66 -29.87 9.91
CA VAL A 560 56.33 -31.06 9.35
C VAL A 560 56.50 -32.16 10.41
N GLU A 561 56.94 -31.80 11.62
CA GLU A 561 57.06 -32.74 12.74
C GLU A 561 55.72 -33.36 13.12
N ALA A 562 54.66 -32.55 13.14
CA ALA A 562 53.31 -33.03 13.42
C ALA A 562 52.83 -34.05 12.37
N VAL A 563 53.12 -33.79 11.09
CA VAL A 563 52.81 -34.74 10.01
C VAL A 563 53.58 -36.06 10.19
N ALA A 564 54.86 -35.99 10.56
CA ALA A 564 55.74 -37.15 10.71
C ALA A 564 55.41 -38.10 11.88
N ALA A 565 54.53 -37.70 12.80
CA ALA A 565 54.12 -38.56 13.91
C ALA A 565 53.41 -39.84 13.39
N PRO A 566 53.51 -40.99 14.09
CA PRO A 566 52.83 -42.22 13.68
C PRO A 566 51.31 -42.03 13.52
N ILE A 567 50.73 -42.55 12.43
CA ILE A 567 49.29 -42.52 12.11
C ILE A 567 48.74 -43.94 12.31
N VAL A 568 47.72 -44.07 13.15
CA VAL A 568 47.07 -45.37 13.39
C VAL A 568 45.81 -45.44 12.55
N VAL A 569 45.75 -46.40 11.61
CA VAL A 569 44.56 -46.69 10.78
C VAL A 569 44.18 -48.15 10.99
N GLY A 570 43.09 -48.39 11.73
CA GLY A 570 42.70 -49.74 12.14
C GLY A 570 43.78 -50.41 12.99
N THR A 571 44.38 -51.49 12.49
CA THR A 571 45.50 -52.20 13.14
C THR A 571 46.88 -51.81 12.58
N ALA A 572 46.95 -50.97 11.56
CA ALA A 572 48.20 -50.54 10.95
C ALA A 572 48.74 -49.26 11.63
N VAL A 573 50.04 -49.21 11.85
CA VAL A 573 50.76 -48.01 12.27
C VAL A 573 51.63 -47.57 11.10
N LEU A 574 51.22 -46.47 10.46
CA LEU A 574 51.89 -45.89 9.31
C LEU A 574 52.72 -44.69 9.75
N GLN A 575 53.82 -44.45 9.07
CA GLN A 575 54.62 -43.25 9.27
C GLN A 575 54.89 -42.63 7.91
N ILE A 576 54.40 -41.40 7.71
CA ILE A 576 54.55 -40.65 6.48
C ILE A 576 55.22 -39.32 6.79
N THR A 577 56.16 -38.92 5.96
CA THR A 577 56.83 -37.62 6.09
C THR A 577 56.31 -36.65 5.03
N ALA A 578 56.68 -35.37 5.14
CA ALA A 578 56.33 -34.38 4.14
C ALA A 578 57.56 -33.63 3.65
N SER A 579 57.59 -33.37 2.35
CA SER A 579 58.48 -32.40 1.75
C SER A 579 57.77 -31.06 1.64
N CYS A 580 58.40 -29.98 2.12
CA CYS A 580 57.76 -28.68 2.20
C CYS A 580 58.55 -27.56 1.53
N GLY A 581 57.83 -26.65 0.89
CA GLY A 581 58.37 -25.45 0.28
C GLY A 581 57.85 -24.21 0.99
N LEU A 582 58.72 -23.41 1.58
CA LEU A 582 58.35 -22.21 2.34
C LEU A 582 58.74 -20.94 1.59
N VAL A 583 57.76 -20.09 1.31
CA VAL A 583 57.98 -18.75 0.76
C VAL A 583 57.50 -17.72 1.77
N VAL A 584 58.37 -16.77 2.11
CA VAL A 584 58.02 -15.58 2.89
C VAL A 584 58.01 -14.38 1.95
N ALA A 585 56.86 -13.72 1.85
CA ALA A 585 56.62 -12.59 0.99
C ALA A 585 56.57 -11.31 1.84
N GLU A 586 57.50 -10.41 1.57
CA GLU A 586 57.59 -9.11 2.23
C GLU A 586 56.44 -8.18 1.81
N PRO A 587 56.14 -7.14 2.62
CA PRO A 587 55.22 -6.09 2.22
C PRO A 587 55.57 -5.52 0.85
N GLY A 588 54.58 -5.38 -0.03
CA GLY A 588 54.79 -4.90 -1.40
C GLY A 588 55.09 -6.00 -2.43
N THR A 589 55.37 -7.24 -2.03
CA THR A 589 55.54 -8.36 -2.97
C THR A 589 54.24 -8.65 -3.73
N PRO A 590 54.27 -8.84 -5.07
CA PRO A 590 53.11 -9.33 -5.81
C PRO A 590 52.68 -10.71 -5.32
N ARG A 591 51.36 -10.90 -5.14
CA ARG A 591 50.81 -12.19 -4.70
C ARG A 591 50.87 -13.27 -5.80
N VAL A 592 50.93 -12.82 -7.06
CA VAL A 592 51.07 -13.66 -8.24
C VAL A 592 52.44 -14.35 -8.20
N GLY A 593 52.46 -15.67 -8.35
CA GLY A 593 53.69 -16.49 -8.35
C GLY A 593 54.11 -17.05 -6.99
N LEU A 594 53.47 -16.67 -5.87
CA LEU A 594 53.82 -17.20 -4.54
C LEU A 594 53.62 -18.73 -4.44
N LEU A 595 52.52 -19.23 -5.03
CA LEU A 595 52.24 -20.66 -5.05
C LEU A 595 53.28 -21.44 -5.88
N GLU A 596 53.65 -20.92 -7.05
CA GLU A 596 54.66 -21.51 -7.93
C GLU A 596 56.06 -21.51 -7.29
N ALA A 597 56.42 -20.42 -6.60
CA ALA A 597 57.68 -20.33 -5.88
C ALA A 597 57.76 -21.35 -4.73
N ALA A 598 56.65 -21.55 -4.00
CA ALA A 598 56.60 -22.53 -2.92
C ALA A 598 56.60 -23.97 -3.45
N ASP A 599 55.92 -24.26 -4.55
CA ASP A 599 56.00 -25.56 -5.23
C ASP A 599 57.44 -25.87 -5.69
N ALA A 600 58.12 -24.90 -6.32
CA ALA A 600 59.52 -25.04 -6.70
C ALA A 600 60.46 -25.27 -5.50
N ALA A 601 60.18 -24.64 -4.35
CA ALA A 601 60.87 -24.88 -3.10
C ALA A 601 60.61 -26.30 -2.56
N MET A 602 59.36 -26.77 -2.59
CA MET A 602 59.00 -28.13 -2.18
C MET A 602 59.72 -29.19 -3.02
N TYR A 603 59.81 -29.00 -4.34
CA TYR A 603 60.58 -29.89 -5.21
C TYR A 603 62.09 -29.93 -4.87
N ARG A 604 62.66 -28.80 -4.41
CA ARG A 604 64.04 -28.77 -3.90
C ARG A 604 64.17 -29.59 -2.61
N ALA A 605 63.19 -29.51 -1.70
CA ALA A 605 63.15 -30.34 -0.49
C ALA A 605 63.10 -31.84 -0.83
N LYS A 606 62.26 -32.26 -1.79
CA LYS A 606 62.21 -33.65 -2.28
C LYS A 606 63.58 -34.15 -2.77
N ARG A 607 64.25 -33.36 -3.62
CA ARG A 607 65.57 -33.71 -4.19
C ARG A 607 66.69 -33.75 -3.16
N ALA A 608 66.59 -32.94 -2.10
CA ALA A 608 67.58 -32.88 -1.03
C ALA A 608 67.44 -34.01 0.01
N GLY A 609 66.57 -35.00 -0.22
CA GLY A 609 66.42 -36.18 0.61
C GLY A 609 65.12 -36.25 1.41
N ARG A 610 64.08 -35.51 0.99
CA ARG A 610 62.72 -35.53 1.58
C ARG A 610 62.68 -35.15 3.08
N ASN A 611 61.49 -35.22 3.70
CA ASN A 611 61.22 -34.92 5.12
C ASN A 611 61.88 -33.62 5.63
N ARG A 612 61.69 -32.51 4.91
CA ARG A 612 62.33 -31.24 5.22
C ARG A 612 61.63 -30.07 4.57
N ILE A 613 62.02 -28.87 5.01
CA ILE A 613 61.62 -27.61 4.42
C ILE A 613 62.75 -27.10 3.52
N ALA A 614 62.41 -26.54 2.36
CA ALA A 614 63.29 -25.72 1.55
C ALA A 614 62.59 -24.39 1.25
N SER A 615 63.38 -23.33 1.05
CA SER A 615 62.91 -21.97 0.75
C SER A 615 63.39 -21.48 -0.60
#